data_AF-A0A972BCW3-F1
#
_entry.id   AF-A0A972BCW3-F1
#
_cell.length_a   1.000
_cell.length_b   1.000
_cell.length_c   1.000
_cell.angle_alpha   90.00
_cell.angle_beta   90.00
_cell.angle_gamma   90.00
#
_symmetry.space_group_name_H-M   'P 1'
#
loop_
_entity.id
_entity.type
_entity.pdbx_description
1 polymer ?
#
loop_
_entity_poly.entity_id
_entity_poly.type
_entity_poly.pdbx_seq_one_letter_code
_entity_poly.pdbx_strand_id
1 'polypeptide(L)'
;MNEAHIAQQRRELLSKAIDHLTHGDRSAFGRRLGFKDGAFIRQMLNGSRAVSEKTIRHIESIPGMRGWFTQAEGNEPPTLPPVHVADASPDDIAARYHASSVPMQRLVELVLRQPSEPVPEWATPALLSVVTAGLVLAQELDAKKK
;
A
#
# COMPACT_ATOMS: atom_id res chain seq x y z
N MET A 1 14.59 20.44 21.32
CA MET A 1 14.78 19.24 20.48
C MET A 1 15.51 19.69 19.23
N ASN A 2 16.68 19.13 18.94
CA ASN A 2 17.57 19.63 17.86
C ASN A 2 16.93 19.37 16.48
N GLU A 3 16.91 20.35 15.58
CA GLU A 3 16.30 20.23 14.24
C GLU A 3 16.90 19.06 13.45
N ALA A 4 18.19 18.81 13.63
CA ALA A 4 18.88 17.66 13.04
C ALA A 4 18.32 16.31 13.52
N HIS A 5 17.93 16.20 14.79
CA HIS A 5 17.33 14.97 15.34
C HIS A 5 15.93 14.74 14.76
N ILE A 6 15.13 15.81 14.62
CA ILE A 6 13.80 15.72 14.01
C ILE A 6 13.91 15.32 12.53
N ALA A 7 14.87 15.89 11.79
CA ALA A 7 15.10 15.54 10.39
C ALA A 7 15.53 14.08 10.22
N GLN A 8 16.38 13.57 11.13
CA GLN A 8 16.81 12.18 11.14
C GLN A 8 15.64 11.24 11.46
N GLN A 9 14.87 11.52 12.51
CA GLN A 9 13.67 10.75 12.89
C GLN A 9 12.68 10.66 11.72
N ARG A 10 12.37 11.78 11.07
CA ARG A 10 11.46 11.81 9.91
C ARG A 10 11.97 10.97 8.74
N ARG A 11 13.28 10.92 8.52
CA ARG A 11 13.90 10.11 7.47
C ARG A 11 13.80 8.62 7.77
N GLU A 12 13.98 8.23 9.03
CA GLU A 12 13.81 6.84 9.47
C GLU A 12 12.36 6.38 9.36
N LEU A 13 11.40 7.21 9.80
CA LEU A 13 9.97 6.94 9.63
C LEU A 13 9.57 6.87 8.15
N LEU A 14 10.19 7.68 7.29
CA LEU A 14 9.99 7.60 5.84
C LEU A 14 10.49 6.27 5.28
N SER A 15 11.65 5.78 5.72
CA SER A 15 12.14 4.46 5.31
C SER A 15 11.14 3.36 5.67
N LYS A 16 10.66 3.37 6.93
CA LYS A 16 9.67 2.40 7.40
C LYS A 16 8.34 2.50 6.65
N ALA A 17 7.92 3.71 6.26
CA ALA A 17 6.71 3.91 5.44
C ALA A 17 6.83 3.23 4.07
N ILE A 18 8.00 3.30 3.45
CA ILE A 18 8.28 2.69 2.14
C ILE A 18 8.25 1.16 2.28
N ASP A 19 8.88 0.63 3.34
CA ASP A 19 8.85 -0.80 3.62
C ASP A 19 7.43 -1.30 3.87
N HIS A 20 6.62 -0.53 4.61
CA HIS A 20 5.24 -0.87 4.90
C HIS A 20 4.32 -0.85 3.67
N LEU A 21 4.42 0.18 2.82
CA LEU A 21 3.48 0.38 1.71
C LEU A 21 3.89 -0.29 0.40
N THR A 22 5.18 -0.43 0.14
CA THR A 22 5.70 -0.91 -1.15
C THR A 22 6.86 -1.89 -1.00
N HIS A 23 7.04 -2.48 0.18
CA HIS A 23 8.08 -3.48 0.45
C HIS A 23 9.49 -3.00 0.05
N GLY A 24 9.76 -1.71 0.24
CA GLY A 24 11.07 -1.13 -0.05
C GLY A 24 11.21 -0.54 -1.46
N ASP A 25 10.23 -0.72 -2.36
CA ASP A 25 10.29 -0.10 -3.69
C ASP A 25 10.00 1.41 -3.63
N ARG A 26 11.09 2.18 -3.66
CA ARG A 26 11.11 3.64 -3.64
C ARG A 26 10.44 4.27 -4.86
N SER A 27 10.50 3.60 -6.02
CA SER A 27 9.89 4.07 -7.25
C SER A 27 8.39 3.85 -7.24
N ALA A 28 7.93 2.68 -6.78
CA ALA A 28 6.50 2.44 -6.54
C ALA A 28 5.94 3.42 -5.50
N PHE A 29 6.67 3.69 -4.41
CA PHE A 29 6.25 4.66 -3.40
C PHE A 29 6.14 6.07 -3.98
N GLY A 30 7.12 6.50 -4.78
CA GLY A 30 7.07 7.78 -5.48
C GLY A 30 5.85 7.91 -6.40
N ARG A 31 5.56 6.87 -7.19
CA ARG A 31 4.35 6.82 -8.05
C ARG A 31 3.06 6.91 -7.24
N ARG A 32 2.99 6.24 -6.09
CA ARG A 32 1.83 6.27 -5.20
C ARG A 32 1.55 7.66 -4.61
N LEU A 33 2.59 8.48 -4.41
CA LEU A 33 2.42 9.88 -4.01
C LEU A 33 2.06 10.81 -5.19
N GLY A 34 1.92 10.29 -6.41
CA GLY A 34 1.63 11.07 -7.61
C GLY A 34 2.87 11.63 -8.33
N PHE A 35 4.08 11.18 -7.99
CA PHE A 35 5.30 11.55 -8.71
C PHE A 35 5.56 10.61 -9.89
N LYS A 36 6.35 11.07 -10.86
CA LYS A 36 6.75 10.23 -12.01
C LYS A 36 7.62 9.03 -11.59
N ASP A 37 8.47 9.22 -10.60
CA ASP A 37 9.43 8.22 -10.12
C ASP A 37 9.78 8.39 -8.62
N GLY A 38 10.73 7.57 -8.14
CA GLY A 38 11.24 7.62 -6.77
C GLY A 38 12.44 8.55 -6.54
N ALA A 39 12.75 9.49 -7.44
CA ALA A 39 13.92 10.37 -7.29
C ALA A 39 13.79 11.28 -6.05
N PHE A 40 12.62 11.88 -5.86
CA PHE A 40 12.32 12.69 -4.67
C PHE A 40 12.47 11.88 -3.37
N ILE A 41 12.03 10.61 -3.38
CA ILE A 41 12.15 9.72 -2.22
C ILE A 41 13.63 9.45 -1.91
N ARG A 42 14.43 9.14 -2.92
CA ARG A 42 15.89 8.94 -2.77
C ARG A 42 16.60 10.18 -2.22
N GLN A 43 16.23 11.38 -2.67
CA GLN A 43 16.76 12.64 -2.15
C GLN A 43 16.36 12.91 -0.69
N MET A 44 15.19 12.46 -0.25
CA MET A 44 14.81 12.58 1.16
C MET A 44 15.56 11.59 2.04
N LEU A 45 15.73 10.35 1.55
CA LEU A 45 16.45 9.29 2.27
C LEU A 45 17.95 9.53 2.38
N ASN A 46 18.59 10.19 1.41
CA ASN A 46 20.01 10.53 1.50
C ASN A 46 20.27 11.85 2.25
N GLY A 47 19.21 12.56 2.65
CA GLY A 47 19.30 13.82 3.37
C GLY A 47 19.61 15.05 2.51
N SER A 48 19.69 14.92 1.18
CA SER A 48 19.84 16.08 0.28
C SER A 48 18.58 16.94 0.23
N ARG A 49 17.44 16.38 0.62
CA ARG A 49 16.15 17.09 0.77
C ARG A 49 15.54 16.81 2.14
N ALA A 50 14.99 17.84 2.78
CA ALA A 50 14.25 17.68 4.03
C ALA A 50 12.88 17.01 3.80
N VAL A 51 12.47 16.16 4.74
CA VAL A 51 11.10 15.64 4.83
C VAL A 51 10.21 16.74 5.43
N SER A 52 9.64 17.53 4.54
CA SER A 52 8.81 18.70 4.90
C SER A 52 7.47 18.29 5.51
N GLU A 53 6.86 19.20 6.26
CA GLU A 53 5.51 19.01 6.81
C GLU A 53 4.47 18.73 5.71
N LYS A 54 4.62 19.38 4.55
CA LYS A 54 3.78 19.14 3.37
C LYS A 54 3.91 17.69 2.89
N THR A 55 5.13 17.15 2.87
CA THR A 55 5.39 15.76 2.50
C THR A 55 4.76 14.80 3.51
N ILE A 56 4.90 15.08 4.80
CA ILE A 56 4.30 14.28 5.88
C ILE A 56 2.80 14.19 5.70
N ARG A 57 2.11 15.33 5.57
CA ARG A 57 0.65 15.37 5.35
C ARG A 57 0.23 14.62 4.09
N HIS A 58 1.02 14.70 3.03
CA HIS A 58 0.75 13.98 1.79
C HIS A 58 0.87 12.46 1.99
N ILE A 59 1.87 11.98 2.73
CA ILE A 59 1.99 10.55 3.05
C ILE A 59 0.85 10.11 3.98
N GLU A 60 0.52 10.89 5.01
CA GLU A 60 -0.57 10.56 5.94
C GLU A 60 -1.97 10.62 5.31
N SER A 61 -2.11 11.29 4.16
CA SER A 61 -3.35 11.26 3.38
C SER A 61 -3.58 9.94 2.65
N ILE A 62 -2.56 9.09 2.53
CA ILE A 62 -2.72 7.73 1.99
C ILE A 62 -3.60 6.92 2.95
N PRO A 63 -4.66 6.25 2.48
CA PRO A 63 -5.48 5.39 3.31
C PRO A 63 -4.66 4.36 4.07
N GLY A 64 -4.78 4.36 5.40
CA GLY A 64 -3.99 3.52 6.30
C GLY A 64 -2.76 4.19 6.89
N MET A 65 -2.24 5.28 6.31
CA MET A 65 -1.04 5.98 6.82
C MET A 65 -1.37 7.17 7.73
N ARG A 66 -2.64 7.40 8.02
CA ARG A 66 -3.07 8.51 8.89
C ARG A 66 -2.41 8.36 10.25
N GLY A 67 -1.70 9.40 10.68
CA GLY A 67 -0.99 9.37 11.95
C GLY A 67 0.44 8.83 11.87
N TRP A 68 0.91 8.30 10.73
CA TRP A 68 2.19 7.59 10.65
C TRP A 68 3.40 8.37 11.19
N PHE A 69 3.43 9.68 10.95
CA PHE A 69 4.51 10.54 11.47
C PHE A 69 4.08 11.28 12.73
N THR A 70 2.81 11.66 12.83
CA THR A 70 2.29 12.51 13.92
C THR A 70 2.04 11.73 15.21
N GLN A 71 1.75 10.44 15.13
CA GLN A 71 1.54 9.53 16.27
C GLN A 71 2.74 8.60 16.51
N ALA A 72 3.86 8.80 15.81
CA ALA A 72 5.06 8.02 16.01
C ALA A 72 5.72 8.33 17.36
N GLU A 73 6.10 7.28 18.09
CA GLU A 73 6.90 7.39 19.32
C GLU A 73 8.39 7.36 18.97
N GLY A 74 8.97 8.55 18.73
CA GLY A 74 10.34 8.65 18.23
C GLY A 74 10.47 8.06 16.83
N ASN A 75 11.35 7.06 16.67
CA ASN A 75 11.59 6.44 15.36
C ASN A 75 10.68 5.23 15.13
N GLU A 76 9.80 4.89 16.07
CA GLU A 76 8.87 3.78 15.96
C GLU A 76 7.55 4.23 15.32
N PRO A 77 7.11 3.59 14.22
CA PRO A 77 5.84 3.95 13.60
C PRO A 77 4.68 3.47 14.49
N PRO A 78 3.55 4.19 14.47
CA PRO A 78 2.38 3.79 15.23
C PRO A 78 1.81 2.47 14.71
N THR A 79 1.09 1.75 15.58
CA THR A 79 0.27 0.61 15.13
C THR A 79 -0.94 1.17 14.37
N LEU A 80 -0.89 1.09 13.04
CA LEU A 80 -1.96 1.60 12.19
C LEU A 80 -3.22 0.72 12.28
N PRO A 81 -4.42 1.32 12.36
CA PRO A 81 -5.66 0.56 12.28
C PRO A 81 -5.80 -0.08 10.89
N PRO A 82 -6.52 -1.21 10.77
CA PRO A 82 -6.80 -1.84 9.49
C PRO A 82 -7.47 -0.86 8.52
N VAL A 83 -7.00 -0.82 7.27
CA VAL A 83 -7.62 0.00 6.23
C VAL A 83 -9.05 -0.45 6.02
N HIS A 84 -10.00 0.45 6.26
CA HIS A 84 -11.40 0.21 5.93
C HIS A 84 -11.58 0.39 4.43
N VAL A 85 -12.10 -0.62 3.73
CA VAL A 85 -12.22 -0.64 2.26
C VAL A 85 -13.03 0.55 1.73
N ALA A 86 -13.97 1.07 2.54
CA ALA A 86 -14.79 2.23 2.20
C ALA A 86 -14.00 3.56 2.08
N ASP A 87 -12.82 3.66 2.70
CA ASP A 87 -12.01 4.88 2.71
C ASP A 87 -10.94 4.91 1.60
N ALA A 88 -10.83 3.84 0.80
CA ALA A 88 -9.81 3.73 -0.24
C ALA A 88 -10.26 4.47 -1.52
N SER A 89 -9.47 5.44 -1.98
CA SER A 89 -9.71 6.08 -3.27
C SER A 89 -9.38 5.13 -4.43
N PRO A 90 -10.00 5.29 -5.62
CA PRO A 90 -9.66 4.49 -6.80
C PRO A 90 -8.18 4.51 -7.14
N ASP A 91 -7.53 5.67 -7.02
CA ASP A 91 -6.10 5.84 -7.27
C ASP A 91 -5.25 5.04 -6.27
N ASP A 92 -5.65 4.99 -4.99
CA ASP A 92 -4.93 4.20 -3.99
C ASP A 92 -5.10 2.70 -4.23
N ILE A 93 -6.29 2.26 -4.65
CA ILE A 93 -6.54 0.86 -5.04
C ILE A 93 -5.66 0.48 -6.25
N ALA A 94 -5.64 1.32 -7.29
CA ALA A 94 -4.79 1.10 -8.47
C ALA A 94 -3.30 1.08 -8.10
N ALA A 95 -2.85 1.99 -7.23
CA ALA A 95 -1.47 2.03 -6.77
C ALA A 95 -1.08 0.76 -6.00
N ARG A 96 -1.96 0.26 -5.11
CA ARG A 96 -1.75 -1.01 -4.39
C ARG A 96 -1.69 -2.20 -5.35
N TYR A 97 -2.58 -2.23 -6.34
CA TYR A 97 -2.57 -3.26 -7.37
C TYR A 97 -1.23 -3.28 -8.11
N HIS A 98 -0.76 -2.13 -8.60
CA HIS A 98 0.50 -2.04 -9.33
C HIS A 98 1.75 -2.28 -8.46
N ALA A 99 1.68 -2.01 -7.16
CA ALA A 99 2.76 -2.32 -6.22
C ALA A 99 2.77 -3.80 -5.78
N SER A 100 1.69 -4.54 -6.01
CA SER A 100 1.59 -5.96 -5.67
C SER A 100 2.44 -6.82 -6.61
N SER A 101 2.87 -8.00 -6.13
CA SER A 101 3.60 -8.96 -6.95
C SER A 101 2.73 -9.49 -8.11
N VAL A 102 3.35 -9.93 -9.20
CA VAL A 102 2.62 -10.48 -10.37
C VAL A 102 1.67 -11.63 -9.98
N PRO A 103 2.02 -12.58 -9.09
CA PRO A 103 1.06 -13.60 -8.64
C PRO A 103 -0.16 -13.03 -7.92
N MET A 104 0.01 -11.96 -7.14
CA MET A 104 -1.11 -11.30 -6.46
C MET A 104 -1.99 -10.52 -7.44
N GLN A 105 -1.40 -9.83 -8.40
CA GLN A 105 -2.15 -9.16 -9.48
C GLN A 105 -3.02 -10.17 -10.25
N ARG A 106 -2.43 -11.31 -10.62
CA ARG A 106 -3.12 -12.44 -11.25
C ARG A 106 -4.28 -12.99 -10.43
N LEU A 107 -4.10 -13.16 -9.12
CA LEU A 107 -5.21 -13.57 -8.23
C LEU A 107 -6.34 -12.55 -8.23
N VAL A 108 -6.02 -11.25 -8.16
CA VAL A 108 -7.03 -10.17 -8.23
C VAL A 108 -7.77 -10.21 -9.56
N GLU A 109 -7.07 -10.35 -10.69
CA GLU A 109 -7.67 -10.49 -12.01
C GLU A 109 -8.62 -11.69 -12.08
N LEU A 110 -8.21 -12.86 -11.56
CA LEU A 110 -9.07 -14.05 -11.52
C LEU A 110 -10.32 -13.88 -10.67
N VAL A 111 -10.19 -13.22 -9.52
CA VAL A 111 -11.31 -12.95 -8.60
C VAL A 111 -12.31 -11.98 -9.21
N LEU A 112 -11.83 -10.97 -9.93
CA LEU A 112 -12.67 -9.95 -10.57
C LEU A 112 -13.18 -10.36 -11.96
N ARG A 113 -12.70 -11.48 -12.51
CA ARG A 113 -13.07 -11.98 -13.83
C ARG A 113 -14.58 -12.22 -13.93
N GLN A 114 -15.19 -11.73 -15.01
CA GLN A 114 -16.60 -12.02 -15.28
C GLN A 114 -16.78 -13.44 -15.82
N PRO A 115 -17.91 -14.12 -15.55
CA PRO A 115 -18.15 -15.49 -16.04
C PRO A 115 -18.05 -15.64 -17.55
N SER A 116 -18.39 -14.59 -18.31
CA SER A 116 -18.36 -14.52 -19.77
C SER A 116 -16.97 -14.32 -20.38
N GLU A 117 -15.98 -13.93 -19.59
CA GLU A 117 -14.61 -13.71 -20.09
C GLU A 117 -13.87 -15.03 -20.27
N PRO A 118 -12.98 -15.16 -21.27
CA PRO A 118 -12.16 -16.36 -21.41
C PRO A 118 -11.25 -16.54 -20.18
N VAL A 119 -10.99 -17.79 -19.82
CA VAL A 119 -10.05 -18.11 -18.74
C VAL A 119 -8.61 -17.80 -19.22
N PRO A 120 -7.81 -17.07 -18.44
CA PRO A 120 -6.42 -16.79 -18.81
C PRO A 120 -5.61 -18.08 -18.97
N GLU A 121 -4.74 -18.16 -19.98
CA GLU A 121 -3.95 -19.37 -20.27
C GLU A 121 -3.04 -19.83 -19.12
N TRP A 122 -2.63 -18.89 -18.26
CA TRP A 122 -1.79 -19.18 -17.10
C TRP A 122 -2.57 -19.75 -15.91
N ALA A 123 -3.91 -19.68 -15.93
CA ALA A 123 -4.74 -20.09 -14.81
C ALA A 123 -4.98 -21.61 -14.83
N THR A 124 -4.34 -22.33 -13.90
CA THR A 124 -4.51 -23.78 -13.80
C THR A 124 -5.88 -24.15 -13.22
N PRO A 125 -6.42 -25.35 -13.55
CA PRO A 125 -7.68 -25.82 -12.97
C PRO A 125 -7.67 -25.85 -11.43
N ALA A 126 -6.53 -26.18 -10.82
CA ALA A 126 -6.37 -26.17 -9.37
C ALA A 126 -6.52 -24.76 -8.79
N LEU A 127 -5.89 -23.76 -9.42
CA LEU A 127 -5.98 -22.37 -8.99
C LEU A 127 -7.42 -21.85 -9.10
N LEU A 128 -8.11 -22.15 -10.20
CA LEU A 128 -9.51 -21.77 -10.41
C LEU A 128 -10.43 -22.40 -9.35
N SER A 129 -10.20 -23.67 -9.02
CA SER A 129 -10.95 -24.37 -7.97
C SER A 129 -10.77 -23.69 -6.61
N VAL A 130 -9.53 -23.37 -6.23
CA VAL A 130 -9.24 -22.68 -4.97
C VAL A 130 -9.90 -21.30 -4.90
N VAL A 131 -9.80 -20.50 -5.97
CA VAL A 131 -10.42 -19.17 -6.03
C VAL A 131 -11.95 -19.27 -5.92
N THR A 132 -12.56 -20.20 -6.67
CA THR A 132 -14.02 -20.40 -6.66
C THR A 132 -14.50 -20.85 -5.28
N ALA A 133 -13.84 -21.85 -4.67
CA ALA A 133 -14.19 -22.33 -3.34
C ALA A 133 -14.03 -21.23 -2.29
N GLY A 134 -12.97 -20.42 -2.37
CA GLY A 134 -12.76 -19.27 -1.49
C GLY A 134 -13.87 -18.23 -1.60
N LEU A 135 -14.33 -17.92 -2.81
CA LEU A 135 -15.45 -17.00 -3.05
C LEU A 135 -16.76 -17.50 -2.46
N VAL A 136 -17.07 -18.79 -2.64
CA VAL A 136 -18.28 -19.41 -2.05
C VAL A 136 -18.23 -19.32 -0.53
N LEU A 137 -17.10 -19.68 0.09
CA LEU A 137 -16.93 -19.60 1.54
C LEU A 137 -17.09 -18.17 2.07
N ALA A 138 -16.55 -17.17 1.36
CA ALA A 138 -16.69 -15.77 1.74
C ALA A 138 -18.17 -15.34 1.72
N GLN A 139 -18.93 -15.74 0.70
CA GLN A 139 -20.36 -15.44 0.59
C GLN A 139 -21.17 -16.09 1.71
N GLU A 140 -20.86 -17.33 2.09
CA GLU A 140 -21.51 -18.02 3.21
C GLU A 140 -21.25 -17.33 4.56
N LEU A 141 -20.03 -16.82 4.76
CA LEU A 141 -19.67 -16.10 5.99
C LEU A 141 -20.40 -14.74 6.08
N ASP A 142 -20.53 -14.03 4.97
CA ASP A 142 -21.27 -12.76 4.93
C ASP A 142 -22.78 -12.98 5.15
N ALA A 143 -23.34 -14.08 4.63
CA ALA A 143 -24.73 -14.44 4.86
C ALA A 143 -25.01 -14.79 6.34
N LYS A 144 -24.05 -15.36 7.07
CA LYS A 144 -24.17 -15.66 8.51
C LYS A 144 -24.01 -14.45 9.43
N LYS A 145 -23.43 -13.36 8.93
CA LYS A 145 -23.22 -12.12 9.70
C LYS A 145 -24.36 -11.10 9.57
N LYS A 146 -25.31 -11.34 8.65
CA LYS A 146 -26.56 -10.58 8.52
C LYS A 146 -27.67 -11.22 9.34
#